data_AF-A0A151UGF3-F1
#
_entry.id   AF-A0A151UGF3-F1
#
_cell.length_a   1.000
_cell.length_b   1.000
_cell.length_c   1.000
_cell.angle_alpha   90.00
_cell.angle_beta   90.00
_cell.angle_gamma   90.00
#
_symmetry.space_group_name_H-M   'P 1'
#
loop_
_entity.id
_entity.type
_entity.pdbx_description
1 polymer ?
#
loop_
_entity_poly.entity_id
_entity_poly.type
_entity_poly.pdbx_seq_one_letter_code
_entity_poly.pdbx_strand_id
1 'polypeptide(L)'
;GITINANTWTSAGHAVNQVYDLLYMMGRDDVAVGVGGEGGILANGTILPNVGGYLPIIEQGMTTVGGCRYRRAIPVGLGGRLDIDANYGIRKAFLPQGSRKYTPLQQATSQEVLIEKISEGPITLLVIGAHTNIAIFLMNNPHLKKNVEHIYIMGGGVRSSNPTGCCPKNATSCVPRQCGDRGNMFTDYNTNPYAEFNIFSDPFAAYQVRHFKFNIL
;
A
#
# COMPACT_ATOMS: atom_id res chain seq x y z
N GLY A 1 15.26 -3.07 1.88
CA GLY A 1 14.76 -2.74 0.53
C GLY A 1 13.48 -1.94 0.66
N ILE A 2 12.98 -1.38 -0.44
CA ILE A 2 11.70 -0.67 -0.53
C ILE A 2 10.78 -1.45 -1.46
N THR A 3 9.50 -1.58 -1.14
CA THR A 3 8.53 -2.19 -2.04
C THR A 3 7.39 -1.23 -2.34
N ILE A 4 7.01 -1.13 -3.60
CA ILE A 4 5.90 -0.31 -4.07
C ILE A 4 4.68 -1.21 -4.21
N ASN A 5 3.58 -0.78 -3.62
CA ASN A 5 2.28 -1.38 -3.86
C ASN A 5 1.54 -0.55 -4.90
N ALA A 6 1.28 -1.16 -6.04
CA ALA A 6 0.59 -0.52 -7.14
C ALA A 6 -0.88 -0.18 -6.81
N ASN A 7 -1.48 -0.71 -5.74
CA ASN A 7 -2.93 -0.63 -5.49
C ASN A 7 -3.46 0.75 -5.09
N THR A 8 -2.56 1.72 -4.86
CA THR A 8 -2.89 2.93 -4.12
C THR A 8 -2.74 4.20 -4.97
N TRP A 9 -2.19 5.25 -4.37
CA TRP A 9 -2.22 6.63 -4.80
C TRP A 9 -1.50 6.90 -6.12
N THR A 10 -0.36 6.26 -6.34
CA THR A 10 0.55 6.57 -7.46
C THR A 10 0.70 5.36 -8.38
N SER A 11 0.85 5.59 -9.69
CA SER A 11 1.11 4.55 -10.66
C SER A 11 2.52 4.00 -10.39
N ALA A 12 2.67 2.68 -10.38
CA ALA A 12 3.86 2.07 -9.79
C ALA A 12 5.18 2.52 -10.43
N GLY A 13 5.24 2.61 -11.77
CA GLY A 13 6.44 3.09 -12.47
C GLY A 13 6.81 4.54 -12.13
N HIS A 14 5.81 5.40 -11.89
CA HIS A 14 6.05 6.76 -11.42
C HIS A 14 6.55 6.78 -9.97
N ALA A 15 5.95 5.96 -9.09
CA ALA A 15 6.37 5.86 -7.70
C ALA A 15 7.80 5.32 -7.58
N VAL A 16 8.19 4.33 -8.38
CA VAL A 16 9.57 3.81 -8.43
C VAL A 16 10.55 4.91 -8.81
N ASN A 17 10.25 5.65 -9.87
CA ASN A 17 11.12 6.75 -10.29
C ASN A 17 11.25 7.82 -9.19
N GLN A 18 10.16 8.17 -8.51
CA GLN A 18 10.22 9.10 -7.37
C GLN A 18 11.12 8.56 -6.24
N VAL A 19 11.02 7.27 -5.93
CA VAL A 19 11.88 6.63 -4.93
C VAL A 19 13.34 6.60 -5.37
N TYR A 20 13.64 6.33 -6.64
CA TYR A 20 15.00 6.39 -7.16
C TYR A 20 15.60 7.79 -7.08
N ASP A 21 14.84 8.82 -7.43
CA ASP A 21 15.32 10.20 -7.35
C ASP A 21 15.60 10.60 -5.87
N LEU A 22 14.77 10.14 -4.92
CA LEU A 22 15.01 10.31 -3.48
C LEU A 22 16.26 9.55 -3.00
N LEU A 23 16.42 8.28 -3.40
CA LEU A 23 17.58 7.47 -3.04
C LEU A 23 18.87 8.05 -3.62
N TYR A 24 18.83 8.55 -4.85
CA TYR A 24 19.95 9.24 -5.49
C TYR A 24 20.36 10.48 -4.68
N MET A 25 19.39 11.32 -4.30
CA MET A 25 19.62 12.49 -3.45
C MET A 25 20.24 12.13 -2.09
N MET A 26 19.88 10.97 -1.53
CA MET A 26 20.42 10.45 -0.27
C MET A 26 21.75 9.71 -0.42
N GLY A 27 22.27 9.52 -1.64
CA GLY A 27 23.45 8.68 -1.90
C GLY A 27 23.24 7.20 -1.60
N ARG A 28 22.00 6.70 -1.75
CA ARG A 28 21.55 5.34 -1.39
C ARG A 28 21.03 4.53 -2.57
N ASP A 29 21.69 4.66 -3.71
CA ASP A 29 21.36 3.88 -4.91
C ASP A 29 21.57 2.36 -4.75
N ASP A 30 22.23 1.93 -3.67
CA ASP A 30 22.37 0.53 -3.25
C ASP A 30 21.03 -0.12 -2.80
N VAL A 31 20.03 0.69 -2.42
CA VAL A 31 18.78 0.15 -1.89
C VAL A 31 17.92 -0.44 -3.02
N ALA A 32 17.65 -1.75 -2.91
CA ALA A 32 16.74 -2.46 -3.80
C ALA A 32 15.30 -1.92 -3.70
N VAL A 33 14.64 -1.74 -4.85
CA VAL A 33 13.25 -1.28 -4.96
C VAL A 33 12.45 -2.31 -5.75
N GLY A 34 11.42 -2.88 -5.14
CA GLY A 34 10.53 -3.87 -5.74
C GLY A 34 9.18 -3.27 -6.11
N VAL A 35 8.52 -3.82 -7.12
CA VAL A 35 7.13 -3.46 -7.47
C VAL A 35 6.22 -4.67 -7.40
N GLY A 36 5.05 -4.49 -6.78
CA GLY A 36 4.01 -5.49 -6.67
C GLY A 36 2.67 -4.82 -6.46
N GLY A 37 1.65 -5.62 -6.18
CA GLY A 37 0.28 -5.17 -6.03
C GLY A 37 -0.69 -6.31 -6.26
N GLU A 38 -1.93 -5.98 -6.61
CA GLU A 38 -2.96 -6.95 -6.98
C GLU A 38 -2.58 -7.78 -8.21
N GLY A 39 -3.35 -8.83 -8.45
CA GLY A 39 -3.17 -9.72 -9.60
C GLY A 39 -2.25 -10.89 -9.32
N GLY A 40 -1.88 -11.11 -8.05
CA GLY A 40 -1.07 -12.25 -7.65
C GLY A 40 -1.80 -13.50 -7.26
N ILE A 41 -3.13 -13.48 -7.20
CA ILE A 41 -3.92 -14.63 -6.76
C ILE A 41 -5.00 -14.87 -7.81
N LEU A 42 -4.98 -16.07 -8.39
CA LEU A 42 -5.99 -16.54 -9.34
C LEU A 42 -7.30 -16.87 -8.62
N ALA A 43 -8.40 -16.96 -9.38
CA ALA A 43 -9.73 -17.27 -8.84
C ALA A 43 -9.80 -18.64 -8.13
N ASN A 44 -8.92 -19.57 -8.50
CA ASN A 44 -8.78 -20.89 -7.87
C ASN A 44 -7.88 -20.88 -6.61
N GLY A 45 -7.41 -19.72 -6.17
CA GLY A 45 -6.53 -19.55 -5.01
C GLY A 45 -5.04 -19.76 -5.28
N THR A 46 -4.63 -20.08 -6.52
CA THR A 46 -3.22 -20.19 -6.87
C THR A 46 -2.55 -18.82 -6.77
N ILE A 47 -1.47 -18.73 -5.99
CA ILE A 47 -0.66 -17.52 -5.87
C ILE A 47 0.47 -17.58 -6.89
N LEU A 48 0.57 -16.56 -7.74
CA LEU A 48 1.56 -16.46 -8.79
C LEU A 48 2.83 -15.76 -8.28
N PRO A 49 4.01 -16.27 -8.64
CA PRO A 49 5.27 -15.59 -8.35
C PRO A 49 5.40 -14.34 -9.22
N ASN A 50 6.12 -13.33 -8.70
CA ASN A 50 6.58 -12.17 -9.46
C ASN A 50 5.47 -11.39 -10.20
N VAL A 51 4.34 -11.16 -9.54
CA VAL A 51 3.18 -10.43 -10.08
C VAL A 51 3.01 -9.01 -9.53
N GLY A 52 2.20 -8.21 -10.23
CA GLY A 52 1.58 -7.01 -9.67
C GLY A 52 2.31 -5.68 -9.91
N GLY A 53 3.28 -5.61 -10.83
CA GLY A 53 4.11 -4.39 -10.96
C GLY A 53 4.57 -3.96 -12.35
N TYR A 54 4.24 -4.74 -13.38
CA TYR A 54 4.79 -4.54 -14.72
C TYR A 54 3.91 -3.70 -15.64
N LEU A 55 2.59 -3.72 -15.45
CA LEU A 55 1.62 -2.93 -16.21
C LEU A 55 0.80 -2.02 -15.28
N PRO A 56 0.19 -0.93 -15.77
CA PRO A 56 -0.83 -0.22 -15.02
C PRO A 56 -1.90 -1.19 -14.50
N ILE A 57 -2.33 -1.03 -13.26
CA ILE A 57 -3.33 -1.91 -12.61
C ILE A 57 -4.62 -2.06 -13.44
N ILE A 58 -5.00 -1.05 -14.21
CA ILE A 58 -6.18 -1.08 -15.09
C ILE A 58 -5.99 -2.09 -16.24
N GLU A 59 -4.76 -2.36 -16.63
CA GLU A 59 -4.40 -3.25 -17.74
C GLU A 59 -4.06 -4.68 -17.29
N GLN A 60 -3.85 -4.92 -15.99
CA GLN A 60 -3.34 -6.21 -15.51
C GLN A 60 -4.36 -7.36 -15.56
N GLY A 61 -5.67 -7.10 -15.66
CA GLY A 61 -6.73 -8.09 -15.95
C GLY A 61 -6.95 -9.22 -14.93
N MET A 62 -5.93 -9.57 -14.14
CA MET A 62 -5.95 -10.50 -13.03
C MET A 62 -6.07 -9.71 -11.73
N THR A 63 -6.99 -10.11 -10.86
CA THR A 63 -7.30 -9.37 -9.64
C THR A 63 -7.43 -10.30 -8.45
N THR A 64 -6.82 -9.90 -7.33
CA THR A 64 -7.19 -10.40 -6.00
C THR A 64 -8.64 -9.98 -5.68
N VAL A 65 -9.26 -10.61 -4.68
CA VAL A 65 -10.68 -10.40 -4.33
C VAL A 65 -11.05 -8.90 -4.32
N GLY A 66 -12.01 -8.52 -5.17
CA GLY A 66 -12.48 -7.12 -5.31
C GLY A 66 -11.81 -6.33 -6.45
N GLY A 67 -10.62 -6.72 -6.89
CA GLY A 67 -9.87 -6.08 -7.97
C GLY A 67 -9.60 -4.58 -7.81
N CYS A 68 -9.22 -3.94 -8.92
CA CYS A 68 -8.90 -2.50 -8.96
C CYS A 68 -10.06 -1.59 -8.53
N ARG A 69 -11.22 -2.16 -8.16
CA ARG A 69 -12.40 -1.47 -7.65
C ARG A 69 -12.08 -0.67 -6.40
N TYR A 70 -11.29 -1.21 -5.47
CA TYR A 70 -10.95 -0.47 -4.24
C TYR A 70 -10.08 0.75 -4.52
N ARG A 71 -9.16 0.66 -5.50
CA ARG A 71 -8.39 1.82 -5.98
C ARG A 71 -9.27 2.93 -6.57
N ARG A 72 -10.47 2.60 -7.10
CA ARG A 72 -11.42 3.62 -7.60
C ARG A 72 -11.99 4.50 -6.48
N ALA A 73 -11.89 4.08 -5.22
CA ALA A 73 -12.27 4.90 -4.08
C ALA A 73 -11.25 6.01 -3.77
N ILE A 74 -10.07 5.98 -4.42
CA ILE A 74 -9.09 7.05 -4.37
C ILE A 74 -9.47 8.09 -5.44
N PRO A 75 -9.75 9.35 -5.04
CA PRO A 75 -10.13 10.37 -5.98
C PRO A 75 -8.94 10.68 -6.88
N VAL A 76 -9.23 10.90 -8.16
CA VAL A 76 -8.27 11.55 -9.05
C VAL A 76 -8.28 13.02 -8.64
N GLY A 77 -7.18 13.49 -8.04
CA GLY A 77 -7.05 14.86 -7.54
C GLY A 77 -7.32 15.93 -8.61
N LEU A 78 -7.43 17.19 -8.19
CA LEU A 78 -7.86 18.29 -9.07
C LEU A 78 -7.00 18.44 -10.35
N GLY A 79 -5.68 18.18 -10.26
CA GLY A 79 -4.77 18.20 -11.40
C GLY A 79 -4.76 16.94 -12.26
N GLY A 80 -5.63 15.96 -11.96
CA GLY A 80 -5.71 14.70 -12.68
C GLY A 80 -4.67 13.66 -12.24
N ARG A 81 -4.62 12.54 -12.97
CA ARG A 81 -3.76 11.39 -12.65
C ARG A 81 -2.28 11.72 -12.81
N LEU A 82 -1.93 12.46 -13.87
CA LEU A 82 -0.56 12.84 -14.18
C LEU A 82 0.03 13.75 -13.11
N ASP A 83 -0.76 14.65 -12.53
CA ASP A 83 -0.32 15.55 -11.47
C ASP A 83 0.07 14.77 -10.20
N ILE A 84 -0.77 13.80 -9.79
CA ILE A 84 -0.45 12.87 -8.70
C ILE A 84 0.79 12.02 -9.05
N ASP A 85 0.87 11.50 -10.28
CA ASP A 85 1.99 10.66 -10.73
C ASP A 85 3.31 11.46 -10.85
N ALA A 86 3.25 12.78 -11.02
CA ALA A 86 4.38 13.69 -10.94
C ALA A 86 4.68 14.20 -9.52
N ASN A 87 3.90 13.77 -8.52
CA ASN A 87 3.90 14.26 -7.14
C ASN A 87 3.76 15.79 -7.11
N TYR A 88 2.72 16.31 -7.76
CA TYR A 88 2.43 17.75 -7.87
C TYR A 88 3.58 18.56 -8.49
N GLY A 89 4.32 17.93 -9.42
CA GLY A 89 5.49 18.52 -10.08
C GLY A 89 6.78 18.47 -9.26
N ILE A 90 6.76 17.99 -8.01
CA ILE A 90 7.94 17.95 -7.13
C ILE A 90 9.11 17.20 -7.79
N ARG A 91 8.81 16.07 -8.43
CA ARG A 91 9.83 15.24 -9.07
C ARG A 91 10.60 15.99 -10.15
N LYS A 92 9.91 16.79 -10.97
CA LYS A 92 10.55 17.53 -12.07
C LYS A 92 11.23 18.81 -11.58
N ALA A 93 10.67 19.46 -10.56
CA ALA A 93 11.15 20.76 -10.11
C ALA A 93 12.30 20.67 -9.09
N PHE A 94 12.31 19.64 -8.23
CA PHE A 94 13.19 19.60 -7.05
C PHE A 94 14.07 18.36 -6.94
N LEU A 95 13.60 17.19 -7.39
CA LEU A 95 14.36 15.96 -7.18
C LEU A 95 15.46 15.79 -8.24
N PRO A 96 16.71 15.49 -7.82
CA PRO A 96 17.76 15.17 -8.77
C PRO A 96 17.48 13.80 -9.41
N GLN A 97 17.54 13.74 -10.74
CA GLN A 97 17.25 12.51 -11.48
C GLN A 97 18.55 11.72 -11.66
N GLY A 98 18.68 10.64 -10.90
CA GLY A 98 19.82 9.73 -10.97
C GLY A 98 19.85 8.89 -12.26
N SER A 99 20.80 7.96 -12.32
CA SER A 99 20.93 7.03 -13.46
C SER A 99 19.85 5.93 -13.45
N ARG A 100 19.37 5.56 -12.26
CA ARG A 100 18.33 4.54 -12.08
C ARG A 100 16.97 5.03 -12.56
N LYS A 101 16.26 4.19 -13.31
CA LYS A 101 14.91 4.45 -13.83
C LYS A 101 14.09 3.18 -13.77
N TYR A 102 12.77 3.34 -13.62
CA TYR A 102 11.84 2.24 -13.76
C TYR A 102 11.90 1.71 -15.19
N THR A 103 12.17 0.41 -15.32
CA THR A 103 12.12 -0.29 -16.60
C THR A 103 11.04 -1.37 -16.53
N PRO A 104 9.96 -1.27 -17.33
CA PRO A 104 8.95 -2.31 -17.42
C PRO A 104 9.59 -3.68 -17.67
N LEU A 105 9.04 -4.73 -17.06
CA LEU A 105 9.47 -6.13 -17.15
C LEU A 105 10.88 -6.46 -16.61
N GLN A 106 11.72 -5.45 -16.35
CA GLN A 106 13.06 -5.63 -15.77
C GLN A 106 13.14 -5.21 -14.30
N GLN A 107 12.16 -4.43 -13.84
CA GLN A 107 12.07 -4.01 -12.46
C GLN A 107 11.87 -5.24 -11.55
N ALA A 108 12.66 -5.35 -10.49
CA ALA A 108 12.49 -6.38 -9.47
C ALA A 108 11.07 -6.33 -8.88
N THR A 109 10.51 -7.48 -8.55
CA THR A 109 9.20 -7.56 -7.92
C THR A 109 9.28 -7.34 -6.43
N SER A 110 8.16 -6.92 -5.84
CA SER A 110 8.06 -6.85 -4.37
C SER A 110 8.25 -8.21 -3.71
N GLN A 111 7.86 -9.30 -4.39
CA GLN A 111 8.08 -10.66 -3.88
C GLN A 111 9.58 -10.97 -3.80
N GLU A 112 10.35 -10.73 -4.86
CA GLU A 112 11.80 -10.93 -4.88
C GLU A 112 12.50 -10.11 -3.80
N VAL A 113 12.20 -8.81 -3.72
CA VAL A 113 12.84 -7.92 -2.72
C VAL A 113 12.49 -8.33 -1.29
N LEU A 114 11.24 -8.74 -1.01
CA LEU A 114 10.86 -9.21 0.32
C LEU A 114 11.52 -10.55 0.65
N ILE A 115 11.53 -11.51 -0.28
CA ILE A 115 12.15 -12.82 -0.07
C ILE A 115 13.65 -12.66 0.19
N GLU A 116 14.36 -11.91 -0.65
CA GLU A 116 15.79 -11.66 -0.50
C GLU A 116 16.08 -11.04 0.88
N LYS A 117 15.44 -9.91 1.21
CA LYS A 117 15.76 -9.15 2.43
C LYS A 117 15.33 -9.86 3.70
N ILE A 118 14.21 -10.57 3.70
CA ILE A 118 13.73 -11.30 4.87
C ILE A 118 14.52 -12.60 5.06
N SER A 119 15.10 -13.18 4.00
CA SER A 119 15.94 -14.37 4.11
C SER A 119 17.32 -14.08 4.70
N GLU A 120 17.82 -12.85 4.60
CA GLU A 120 19.14 -12.43 5.13
C GLU A 120 19.23 -12.49 6.66
N GLY A 121 18.10 -12.35 7.37
CA GLY A 121 18.07 -12.40 8.83
C GLY A 121 16.90 -11.63 9.44
N PRO A 122 16.93 -11.40 10.77
CA PRO A 122 15.91 -10.65 11.47
C PRO A 122 15.71 -9.24 10.90
N ILE A 123 14.45 -8.84 10.68
CA ILE A 123 14.10 -7.56 10.04
C ILE A 123 12.82 -6.97 10.61
N THR A 124 12.74 -5.63 10.59
CA THR A 124 11.52 -4.87 10.89
C THR A 124 10.84 -4.42 9.60
N LEU A 125 9.53 -4.63 9.50
CA LEU A 125 8.71 -4.19 8.38
C LEU A 125 7.95 -2.90 8.74
N LEU A 126 8.08 -1.88 7.90
CA LEU A 126 7.28 -0.65 7.95
C LEU A 126 6.29 -0.66 6.77
N VAL A 127 4.99 -0.74 7.08
CA VAL A 127 3.92 -0.84 6.07
C VAL A 127 3.09 0.44 6.08
N ILE A 128 3.32 1.31 5.11
CA ILE A 128 2.69 2.63 4.99
C ILE A 128 1.63 2.71 3.88
N GLY A 129 1.26 1.57 3.30
CA GLY A 129 0.30 1.47 2.21
C GLY A 129 -0.53 0.19 2.33
N ALA A 130 -1.16 -0.20 1.23
CA ALA A 130 -1.94 -1.44 1.18
C ALA A 130 -1.06 -2.69 1.48
N HIS A 131 -1.64 -3.65 2.19
CA HIS A 131 -0.95 -4.82 2.75
C HIS A 131 -0.60 -5.92 1.73
N THR A 132 -1.02 -5.76 0.48
CA THR A 132 -0.99 -6.80 -0.57
C THR A 132 0.37 -7.47 -0.74
N ASN A 133 1.44 -6.68 -0.86
CA ASN A 133 2.79 -7.21 -1.04
C ASN A 133 3.21 -8.13 0.12
N ILE A 134 2.93 -7.70 1.36
CA ILE A 134 3.26 -8.47 2.56
C ILE A 134 2.37 -9.71 2.67
N ALA A 135 1.08 -9.59 2.39
CA ALA A 135 0.17 -10.74 2.42
C ALA A 135 0.60 -11.83 1.43
N ILE A 136 0.88 -11.45 0.17
CA ILE A 136 1.35 -12.38 -0.87
C ILE A 136 2.66 -13.04 -0.42
N PHE A 137 3.60 -12.25 0.09
CA PHE A 137 4.87 -12.76 0.62
C PHE A 137 4.65 -13.83 1.70
N LEU A 138 3.81 -13.55 2.69
CA LEU A 138 3.57 -14.45 3.83
C LEU A 138 2.81 -15.71 3.46
N MET A 139 1.86 -15.60 2.52
CA MET A 139 1.13 -16.76 2.03
C MET A 139 2.04 -17.70 1.23
N ASN A 140 2.98 -17.17 0.45
CA ASN A 140 3.95 -17.97 -0.32
C ASN A 140 5.15 -18.46 0.50
N ASN A 141 5.57 -17.68 1.51
CA ASN A 141 6.80 -17.94 2.27
C ASN A 141 6.54 -17.95 3.79
N PRO A 142 5.61 -18.77 4.30
CA PRO A 142 5.24 -18.75 5.71
C PRO A 142 6.41 -19.10 6.64
N HIS A 143 7.39 -19.87 6.15
CA HIS A 143 8.60 -20.24 6.88
C HIS A 143 9.55 -19.05 7.14
N LEU A 144 9.48 -18.00 6.32
CA LEU A 144 10.29 -16.77 6.49
C LEU A 144 9.65 -15.79 7.47
N LYS A 145 8.40 -16.00 7.88
CA LYS A 145 7.72 -15.16 8.88
C LYS A 145 8.54 -15.01 10.17
N LYS A 146 9.25 -16.05 10.58
CA LYS A 146 10.08 -16.07 11.80
C LYS A 146 11.21 -15.03 11.80
N ASN A 147 11.61 -14.54 10.62
CA ASN A 147 12.65 -13.52 10.49
C ASN A 147 12.06 -12.09 10.62
N VAL A 148 10.74 -11.93 10.70
CA VAL A 148 10.11 -10.62 10.93
C VAL A 148 9.94 -10.42 12.43
N GLU A 149 10.78 -9.57 13.02
CA GLU A 149 10.76 -9.27 14.46
C GLU A 149 9.59 -8.37 14.82
N HIS A 150 9.44 -7.29 14.05
CA HIS A 150 8.43 -6.26 14.25
C HIS A 150 7.79 -5.89 12.93
N ILE A 151 6.50 -5.59 13.00
CA ILE A 151 5.76 -5.01 11.88
C ILE A 151 4.99 -3.80 12.40
N TYR A 152 5.23 -2.65 11.78
CA TYR A 152 4.52 -1.41 12.07
C TYR A 152 3.63 -1.09 10.88
N ILE A 153 2.32 -0.96 11.15
CA ILE A 153 1.29 -0.80 10.14
C ILE A 153 0.64 0.57 10.28
N MET A 154 0.72 1.38 9.23
CA MET A 154 -0.13 2.55 9.08
C MET A 154 -1.44 2.11 8.42
N GLY A 155 -2.50 2.02 9.21
CA GLY A 155 -3.84 1.79 8.67
C GLY A 155 -4.81 1.23 9.71
N GLY A 156 -6.09 1.25 9.35
CA GLY A 156 -7.19 0.87 10.21
C GLY A 156 -7.69 1.99 11.12
N GLY A 157 -8.77 1.69 11.83
CA GLY A 157 -9.38 2.56 12.82
C GLY A 157 -9.91 1.71 13.96
N VAL A 158 -9.49 2.04 15.18
CA VAL A 158 -10.06 1.48 16.41
C VAL A 158 -11.02 2.49 17.01
N ARG A 159 -12.15 1.98 17.50
CA ARG A 159 -13.18 2.83 18.08
C ARG A 159 -12.63 3.57 19.30
N SER A 160 -12.94 4.85 19.41
CA SER A 160 -12.61 5.61 20.61
C SER A 160 -13.54 5.19 21.74
N SER A 161 -12.98 4.87 22.91
CA SER A 161 -13.75 4.63 24.13
C SER A 161 -14.47 5.89 24.63
N ASN A 162 -14.06 7.07 24.16
CA ASN A 162 -14.67 8.35 24.50
C ASN A 162 -15.06 9.14 23.23
N PRO A 163 -16.28 8.97 22.71
CA PRO A 163 -16.74 9.62 21.49
C PRO A 163 -17.07 11.12 21.70
N THR A 164 -16.83 11.68 22.89
CA THR A 164 -17.21 13.07 23.25
C THR A 164 -16.51 14.15 22.43
N GLY A 165 -15.47 13.82 21.66
CA GLY A 165 -14.84 14.76 20.72
C GLY A 165 -15.80 15.24 19.62
N CYS A 166 -16.93 14.56 19.43
CA CYS A 166 -17.86 14.82 18.34
C CYS A 166 -19.22 15.36 18.74
N CYS A 167 -19.76 14.77 19.80
CA CYS A 167 -21.02 15.17 20.37
C CYS A 167 -20.77 15.32 21.87
N PRO A 168 -20.64 16.56 22.36
CA PRO A 168 -20.63 16.81 23.80
C PRO A 168 -21.89 16.22 24.44
N LYS A 169 -21.78 15.70 25.67
CA LYS A 169 -22.90 15.03 26.37
C LYS A 169 -24.18 15.87 26.48
N ASN A 170 -24.08 17.20 26.35
CA ASN A 170 -25.19 18.14 26.49
C ASN A 170 -25.72 18.70 25.15
N ALA A 171 -25.32 18.14 24.01
CA ALA A 171 -25.80 18.61 22.70
C ALA A 171 -27.26 18.16 22.45
N THR A 172 -28.18 19.11 22.24
CA THR A 172 -29.59 18.86 21.90
C THR A 172 -29.79 18.32 20.47
N SER A 173 -28.82 18.53 19.59
CA SER A 173 -28.75 17.95 18.26
C SER A 173 -27.29 17.77 17.90
N CYS A 174 -26.90 16.55 17.51
CA CYS A 174 -25.56 16.27 17.03
C CYS A 174 -25.62 15.28 15.88
N VAL A 175 -25.09 15.69 14.73
CA VAL A 175 -24.90 14.81 13.56
C VAL A 175 -23.40 14.65 13.36
N PRO A 176 -22.82 13.48 13.68
CA PRO A 176 -21.40 13.22 13.45
C PRO A 176 -21.15 13.09 11.95
N ARG A 177 -20.93 14.23 11.26
CA ARG A 177 -20.68 14.23 9.81
C ARG A 177 -19.27 13.76 9.48
N GLN A 178 -18.26 14.30 10.16
CA GLN A 178 -16.82 14.05 9.89
C GLN A 178 -16.06 13.52 11.10
N CYS A 179 -16.74 13.21 12.19
CA CYS A 179 -16.08 12.86 13.42
C CYS A 179 -16.84 11.71 14.10
N GLY A 180 -16.14 10.92 14.92
CA GLY A 180 -16.63 9.72 15.58
C GLY A 180 -15.74 8.55 15.17
N ASP A 181 -16.28 7.33 15.19
CA ASP A 181 -15.54 6.14 14.75
C ASP A 181 -15.44 5.99 13.22
N ARG A 182 -15.57 7.10 12.46
CA ARG A 182 -15.57 7.07 10.99
C ARG A 182 -14.17 6.86 10.44
N GLY A 183 -14.11 6.13 9.33
CA GLY A 183 -12.92 5.95 8.53
C GLY A 183 -12.58 7.19 7.70
N ASN A 184 -11.58 7.07 6.82
CA ASN A 184 -11.03 8.21 6.07
C ASN A 184 -11.32 8.16 4.56
N MET A 185 -12.24 7.32 4.08
CA MET A 185 -12.59 7.21 2.65
C MET A 185 -13.08 8.54 2.03
N PHE A 186 -12.68 8.82 0.78
CA PHE A 186 -13.06 10.04 0.05
C PHE A 186 -14.32 9.89 -0.80
N THR A 187 -14.36 8.95 -1.74
CA THR A 187 -15.48 8.82 -2.71
C THR A 187 -16.46 7.69 -2.37
N ASP A 188 -16.10 6.80 -1.45
CA ASP A 188 -16.91 5.62 -1.07
C ASP A 188 -17.31 5.61 0.42
N TYR A 189 -17.35 6.79 1.04
CA TYR A 189 -17.62 6.93 2.47
C TYR A 189 -19.07 6.63 2.87
N ASN A 190 -20.03 6.67 1.93
CA ASN A 190 -21.44 6.42 2.23
C ASN A 190 -21.74 4.93 2.44
N THR A 191 -21.06 4.08 1.69
CA THR A 191 -21.17 2.61 1.72
C THR A 191 -20.15 2.01 2.69
N ASN A 192 -18.99 2.64 2.85
CA ASN A 192 -17.89 2.19 3.70
C ASN A 192 -17.47 3.25 4.75
N PRO A 193 -18.39 3.69 5.63
CA PRO A 193 -18.17 4.85 6.52
C PRO A 193 -17.11 4.62 7.62
N TYR A 194 -16.69 3.38 7.85
CA TYR A 194 -15.73 3.00 8.90
C TYR A 194 -14.40 2.50 8.33
N ALA A 195 -14.24 2.51 7.00
CA ALA A 195 -13.07 1.97 6.36
C ALA A 195 -11.92 2.97 6.34
N GLU A 196 -10.71 2.48 6.62
CA GLU A 196 -9.48 3.23 6.44
C GLU A 196 -8.84 2.84 5.10
N PHE A 197 -8.26 3.81 4.37
CA PHE A 197 -7.75 3.64 3.01
C PHE A 197 -6.76 2.49 2.80
N ASN A 198 -5.75 2.33 3.64
CA ASN A 198 -4.75 1.29 3.48
C ASN A 198 -5.32 -0.11 3.74
N ILE A 199 -6.31 -0.22 4.64
CA ILE A 199 -7.07 -1.46 4.84
C ILE A 199 -8.06 -1.69 3.70
N PHE A 200 -8.76 -0.65 3.27
CA PHE A 200 -9.81 -0.72 2.26
C PHE A 200 -9.26 -1.05 0.86
N SER A 201 -8.04 -0.59 0.57
CA SER A 201 -7.39 -0.84 -0.72
C SER A 201 -7.14 -2.31 -0.99
N ASP A 202 -7.01 -3.14 0.05
CA ASP A 202 -6.98 -4.60 -0.04
C ASP A 202 -7.38 -5.23 1.31
N PRO A 203 -8.70 -5.37 1.58
CA PRO A 203 -9.18 -5.84 2.87
C PRO A 203 -8.80 -7.29 3.13
N PHE A 204 -8.69 -8.10 2.08
CA PHE A 204 -8.27 -9.49 2.16
C PHE A 204 -6.80 -9.56 2.62
N ALA A 205 -5.88 -8.83 1.97
CA ALA A 205 -4.50 -8.79 2.40
C ALA A 205 -4.34 -8.26 3.83
N ALA A 206 -5.08 -7.21 4.19
CA ALA A 206 -5.07 -6.67 5.55
C ALA A 206 -5.57 -7.68 6.59
N TYR A 207 -6.56 -8.51 6.23
CA TYR A 207 -6.99 -9.64 7.04
C TYR A 207 -5.88 -10.67 7.19
N GLN A 208 -5.27 -11.10 6.08
CA GLN A 208 -4.20 -12.11 6.09
C GLN A 208 -3.03 -11.67 6.98
N VAL A 209 -2.49 -10.46 6.79
CA VAL A 209 -1.35 -9.96 7.57
C VAL A 209 -1.65 -9.94 9.08
N ARG A 210 -2.85 -9.54 9.49
CA ARG A 210 -3.25 -9.57 10.91
C ARG A 210 -3.39 -10.98 11.46
N HIS A 211 -3.97 -11.90 10.68
CA HIS A 211 -4.23 -13.27 11.14
C HIS A 211 -3.00 -14.16 11.10
N PHE A 212 -1.92 -13.75 10.42
CA PHE A 212 -0.63 -14.40 10.54
C PHE A 212 -0.04 -14.32 11.96
N LYS A 213 -0.66 -13.63 12.94
CA LYS A 213 -0.20 -13.50 14.35
C LYS A 213 1.20 -12.90 14.44
N PHE A 214 1.37 -11.66 13.99
CA PHE A 214 2.52 -10.84 14.38
C PHE A 214 2.24 -10.15 15.72
N ASN A 215 3.31 -9.80 16.45
CA ASN A 215 3.22 -8.76 17.47
C ASN A 215 3.11 -7.41 16.73
N ILE A 216 1.88 -6.99 16.45
CA ILE A 216 1.57 -5.70 15.85
C ILE A 216 1.55 -4.68 16.99
N LEU A 217 2.40 -3.65 16.90
CA LEU A 217 2.49 -2.54 17.85
C LEU A 217 1.88 -1.27 17.27
#